data_AF-A0A917ZSF9-F1
#
_entry.id   AF-A0A917ZSF9-F1
#
_cell.length_a   1.000
_cell.length_b   1.000
_cell.length_c   1.000
_cell.angle_alpha   90.00
_cell.angle_beta   90.00
_cell.angle_gamma   90.00
#
_symmetry.space_group_name_H-M   'P 1'
#
loop_
_entity.id
_entity.type
_entity.pdbx_description
1 polymer ?
#
loop_
_entity_poly.entity_id
_entity_poly.type
_entity_poly.pdbx_seq_one_letter_code
_entity_poly.pdbx_strand_id
1 'polypeptide(L)'
;MRLTRVLGALTGSVLLAAGLAAVPGTAEARAVVPCDLTALVNAIDAANTAGGGSLALAPLCTYTLSTVDNDSVDGANGLPVITTNISITGALSTIERSSAPGTPDFRIFQIDPPDGNLTLTGVTVRNGRAEPGQIGGGIWLHDGGTLHVVNSTITNNVGSDSGGGDIGNNTATAASGVGGGILNASTLNVTTSQLVDNTAGGASSRGGGLFNSGTATFQTSLVRSNHANDGGGIFNSAGLGAVTLALTPVILNTPNNCAPTGSVAGC
;
A
#
# COMPACT_ATOMS: atom_id res chain seq x y z
N MET A 1 -55.16 47.13 46.83
CA MET A 1 -53.72 46.93 46.60
C MET A 1 -53.56 45.84 45.54
N ARG A 2 -53.01 46.21 44.37
CA ARG A 2 -52.42 45.40 43.28
C ARG A 2 -53.19 44.29 42.53
N LEU A 3 -53.32 44.51 41.22
CA LEU A 3 -53.40 43.55 40.09
C LEU A 3 -52.29 42.47 40.13
N THR A 4 -52.56 41.24 39.65
CA THR A 4 -52.04 40.70 38.35
C THR A 4 -52.55 39.29 38.01
N ARG A 5 -52.90 39.10 36.73
CA ARG A 5 -53.15 37.83 36.00
C ARG A 5 -51.90 36.93 35.99
N VAL A 6 -52.03 35.60 35.79
CA VAL A 6 -51.25 34.83 34.78
C VAL A 6 -52.00 33.55 34.35
N LEU A 7 -52.13 33.38 33.03
CA LEU A 7 -52.50 32.18 32.26
C LEU A 7 -51.41 31.10 32.37
N GLY A 8 -51.78 29.83 32.62
CA GLY A 8 -50.87 28.67 32.46
C GLY A 8 -51.29 27.82 31.26
N ALA A 9 -50.42 27.75 30.26
CA ALA A 9 -50.66 27.15 28.94
C ALA A 9 -50.60 25.61 28.93
N LEU A 10 -51.41 25.00 28.03
CA LEU A 10 -51.26 23.61 27.60
C LEU A 10 -49.92 23.41 26.87
N THR A 11 -49.10 22.47 27.32
CA THR A 11 -47.98 21.95 26.53
C THR A 11 -48.38 20.62 25.90
N GLY A 12 -48.66 20.66 24.60
CA GLY A 12 -48.77 19.47 23.75
C GLY A 12 -47.38 18.95 23.39
N SER A 13 -47.10 17.70 23.74
CA SER A 13 -45.85 17.02 23.38
C SER A 13 -45.97 16.47 21.95
N VAL A 14 -45.22 17.06 21.03
CA VAL A 14 -45.02 16.52 19.67
C VAL A 14 -44.02 15.36 19.77
N LEU A 15 -44.48 14.13 19.55
CA LEU A 15 -43.59 13.00 19.29
C LEU A 15 -43.04 13.14 17.86
N LEU A 16 -41.76 13.53 17.75
CA LEU A 16 -41.01 13.47 16.50
C LEU A 16 -40.52 12.03 16.32
N ALA A 17 -41.24 11.24 15.52
CA ALA A 17 -40.73 9.96 15.05
C ALA A 17 -39.61 10.22 14.04
N ALA A 18 -38.37 10.14 14.50
CA ALA A 18 -37.21 10.13 13.61
C ALA A 18 -37.23 8.82 12.81
N GLY A 19 -37.71 8.90 11.57
CA GLY A 19 -37.61 7.81 10.61
C GLY A 19 -36.14 7.52 10.34
N LEU A 20 -35.67 6.36 10.77
CA LEU A 20 -34.38 5.81 10.38
C LEU A 20 -34.50 5.42 8.91
N ALA A 21 -34.23 6.35 8.00
CA ALA A 21 -34.08 6.05 6.59
C ALA A 21 -32.83 5.17 6.46
N ALA A 22 -33.03 3.86 6.26
CA ALA A 22 -31.98 2.99 5.79
C ALA A 22 -31.55 3.52 4.42
N VAL A 23 -30.39 4.17 4.35
CA VAL A 23 -29.78 4.51 3.07
C VAL A 23 -29.41 3.18 2.42
N PRO A 24 -30.04 2.77 1.31
CA PRO A 24 -29.58 1.59 0.59
C PRO A 24 -28.16 1.92 0.11
N GLY A 25 -27.16 1.23 0.67
CA GLY A 25 -25.81 1.27 0.13
C GLY A 25 -25.89 0.80 -1.31
N THR A 26 -25.65 1.69 -2.27
CA THR A 26 -25.48 1.31 -3.66
C THR A 26 -24.28 0.37 -3.71
N ALA A 27 -24.53 -0.92 -3.90
CA ALA A 27 -23.47 -1.86 -4.24
C ALA A 27 -22.85 -1.35 -5.55
N GLU A 28 -21.67 -0.73 -5.46
CA GLU A 28 -20.96 -0.28 -6.65
C GLU A 28 -20.76 -1.49 -7.56
N ALA A 29 -21.19 -1.33 -8.82
CA ALA A 29 -21.01 -2.38 -9.82
C ALA A 29 -19.52 -2.64 -9.98
N ARG A 30 -19.14 -3.90 -9.81
CA ARG A 30 -17.75 -4.30 -9.83
C ARG A 30 -17.32 -4.67 -11.24
N ALA A 31 -16.33 -3.96 -11.79
CA ALA A 31 -15.81 -4.23 -13.12
C ALA A 31 -15.04 -5.56 -13.11
N VAL A 32 -15.48 -6.52 -13.93
CA VAL A 32 -14.79 -7.81 -14.08
C VAL A 32 -13.63 -7.64 -15.04
N VAL A 33 -12.43 -7.96 -14.56
CA VAL A 33 -11.18 -7.90 -15.33
C VAL A 33 -10.85 -9.32 -15.78
N PRO A 34 -10.93 -9.65 -17.09
CA PRO A 34 -10.53 -10.95 -17.59
C PRO A 34 -9.03 -11.22 -17.34
N CYS A 35 -8.59 -12.46 -17.52
CA CYS A 35 -7.20 -12.85 -17.29
C CYS A 35 -6.28 -12.37 -18.44
N ASP A 36 -6.12 -11.05 -18.52
CA ASP A 36 -5.41 -10.35 -19.59
C ASP A 36 -4.80 -9.07 -19.02
N LEU A 37 -3.53 -8.79 -19.37
CA LEU A 37 -2.82 -7.63 -18.85
C LEU A 37 -3.43 -6.32 -19.37
N THR A 38 -3.69 -6.22 -20.67
CA THR A 38 -4.26 -5.01 -21.27
C THR A 38 -5.61 -4.68 -20.64
N ALA A 39 -6.41 -5.69 -20.31
CA ALA A 39 -7.67 -5.51 -19.59
C ALA A 39 -7.48 -4.98 -18.17
N LEU A 40 -6.44 -5.41 -17.44
CA LEU A 40 -6.12 -4.88 -16.12
C LEU A 40 -5.71 -3.40 -16.19
N VAL A 41 -4.80 -3.05 -17.10
CA VAL A 41 -4.36 -1.67 -17.33
C VAL A 41 -5.56 -0.77 -17.66
N ASN A 42 -6.35 -1.16 -18.66
CA ASN A 42 -7.54 -0.41 -19.07
C ASN A 42 -8.56 -0.26 -17.93
N ALA A 43 -8.71 -1.27 -17.07
CA ALA A 43 -9.64 -1.21 -15.94
C ALA A 43 -9.18 -0.22 -14.86
N ILE A 44 -7.88 -0.12 -14.60
CA ILE A 44 -7.32 0.86 -13.67
C ILE A 44 -7.48 2.28 -14.24
N ASP A 45 -7.15 2.49 -15.52
CA ASP A 45 -7.32 3.79 -16.20
C ASP A 45 -8.77 4.25 -16.21
N ALA A 46 -9.70 3.33 -16.50
CA ALA A 46 -11.13 3.62 -16.46
C ALA A 46 -11.60 4.01 -15.06
N ALA A 47 -11.13 3.33 -14.01
CA ALA A 47 -11.46 3.66 -12.63
C ALA A 47 -10.90 5.03 -12.24
N ASN A 48 -9.64 5.33 -12.58
CA ASN A 48 -9.05 6.65 -12.37
C ASN A 48 -9.84 7.76 -13.08
N THR A 49 -10.25 7.53 -14.34
CA THR A 49 -11.04 8.50 -15.10
C THR A 49 -12.44 8.70 -14.51
N ALA A 50 -13.04 7.66 -13.93
CA ALA A 50 -14.36 7.70 -13.33
C ALA A 50 -14.39 8.32 -11.92
N GLY A 51 -13.24 8.63 -11.32
CA GLY A 51 -13.14 9.12 -9.94
C GLY A 51 -13.03 8.02 -8.88
N GLY A 52 -12.79 6.78 -9.29
CA GLY A 52 -12.66 5.60 -8.43
C GLY A 52 -13.41 4.40 -8.99
N GLY A 53 -13.26 3.25 -8.33
CA GLY A 53 -14.04 2.07 -8.68
C GLY A 53 -13.57 0.77 -8.06
N SER A 54 -14.39 -0.27 -8.24
CA SER A 54 -14.11 -1.62 -7.75
C SER A 54 -13.84 -2.58 -8.91
N LEU A 55 -12.68 -3.24 -8.89
CA LEU A 55 -12.19 -4.18 -9.90
C LEU A 55 -12.18 -5.62 -9.34
N ALA A 56 -12.78 -6.58 -10.04
CA ALA A 56 -12.72 -8.00 -9.74
C ALA A 56 -11.83 -8.70 -10.75
N LEU A 57 -10.68 -9.20 -10.31
CA LEU A 57 -9.81 -9.97 -11.18
C LEU A 57 -10.39 -11.36 -11.44
N ALA A 58 -10.06 -11.91 -12.61
CA ALA A 58 -10.34 -13.30 -12.93
C ALA A 58 -9.71 -14.20 -11.85
N PRO A 59 -10.43 -15.18 -11.28
CA PRO A 59 -9.90 -16.02 -10.20
C PRO A 59 -8.66 -16.82 -10.63
N LEU A 60 -7.69 -16.96 -9.72
CA LEU A 60 -6.45 -17.74 -9.91
C LEU A 60 -5.60 -17.31 -11.13
N CYS A 61 -5.85 -16.11 -11.65
CA CYS A 61 -5.13 -15.58 -12.80
C CYS A 61 -3.77 -15.03 -12.39
N THR A 62 -2.80 -15.07 -13.31
CA THR A 62 -1.55 -14.32 -13.20
C THR A 62 -1.52 -13.23 -14.26
N TYR A 63 -1.45 -11.98 -13.81
CA TYR A 63 -1.26 -10.80 -14.64
C TYR A 63 0.24 -10.46 -14.66
N THR A 64 0.93 -10.90 -15.72
CA THR A 64 2.38 -10.76 -15.85
C THR A 64 2.74 -9.49 -16.62
N LEU A 65 3.32 -8.51 -15.92
CA LEU A 65 3.82 -7.25 -16.44
C LEU A 65 5.19 -7.46 -17.09
N SER A 66 5.33 -7.10 -18.37
CA SER A 66 6.60 -7.24 -19.11
C SER A 66 7.17 -5.92 -19.62
N THR A 67 6.43 -4.83 -19.50
CA THR A 67 6.79 -3.51 -20.02
C THR A 67 6.50 -2.45 -18.97
N VAL A 68 7.24 -1.34 -19.04
CA VAL A 68 6.92 -0.12 -18.31
C VAL A 68 5.63 0.46 -18.88
N ASP A 69 4.71 0.82 -18.00
CA ASP A 69 3.46 1.50 -18.36
C ASP A 69 3.65 3.02 -18.38
N ASN A 70 4.25 3.56 -17.31
CA ASN A 70 4.58 4.96 -17.17
C ASN A 70 5.93 5.13 -16.45
N ASP A 71 6.61 6.23 -16.75
CA ASP A 71 7.91 6.59 -16.18
C ASP A 71 7.93 8.09 -15.87
N SER A 72 8.42 8.43 -14.68
CA SER A 72 8.38 9.78 -14.14
C SER A 72 9.61 10.07 -13.30
N VAL A 73 9.63 11.22 -12.60
CA VAL A 73 10.71 11.55 -11.66
C VAL A 73 10.84 10.51 -10.52
N ASP A 74 9.75 9.81 -10.21
CA ASP A 74 9.65 8.77 -9.18
C ASP A 74 9.99 7.36 -9.72
N GLY A 75 10.43 7.29 -10.97
CA GLY A 75 10.80 6.07 -11.69
C GLY A 75 9.64 5.35 -12.37
N ALA A 76 9.98 4.24 -13.00
CA ALA A 76 9.08 3.43 -13.80
C ALA A 76 8.08 2.59 -12.97
N ASN A 77 6.84 2.55 -13.45
CA ASN A 77 5.76 1.69 -12.97
C ASN A 77 5.31 0.70 -14.04
N GLY A 78 4.92 -0.50 -13.62
CA GLY A 78 4.37 -1.53 -14.50
C GLY A 78 2.86 -1.46 -14.69
N LEU A 79 2.16 -0.66 -13.88
CA LEU A 79 0.73 -0.38 -13.98
C LEU A 79 0.48 1.13 -13.91
N PRO A 80 -0.71 1.59 -14.36
CA PRO A 80 -1.10 2.97 -14.18
C PRO A 80 -1.07 3.39 -12.72
N VAL A 81 -0.63 4.62 -12.47
CA VAL A 81 -0.62 5.23 -11.14
C VAL A 81 -2.04 5.31 -10.58
N ILE A 82 -2.23 4.92 -9.31
CA ILE A 82 -3.52 5.02 -8.63
C ILE A 82 -3.70 6.47 -8.15
N THR A 83 -4.59 7.21 -8.80
CA THR A 83 -4.86 8.63 -8.50
C THR A 83 -6.24 8.85 -7.89
N THR A 84 -7.04 7.80 -7.77
CA THR A 84 -8.38 7.82 -7.18
C THR A 84 -8.57 6.65 -6.22
N ASN A 85 -9.76 6.53 -5.62
CA ASN A 85 -10.08 5.41 -4.75
C ASN A 85 -10.41 4.13 -5.56
N ILE A 86 -9.47 3.20 -5.60
CA ILE A 86 -9.59 1.93 -6.34
C ILE A 86 -9.54 0.74 -5.38
N SER A 87 -10.50 -0.18 -5.53
CA SER A 87 -10.54 -1.45 -4.81
C SER A 87 -10.34 -2.62 -5.78
N ILE A 88 -9.28 -3.40 -5.60
CA ILE A 88 -8.99 -4.61 -6.37
C ILE A 88 -9.19 -5.82 -5.48
N THR A 89 -9.97 -6.81 -5.91
CA THR A 89 -9.90 -8.15 -5.30
C THR A 89 -9.56 -9.22 -6.33
N GLY A 90 -8.60 -10.05 -5.94
CA GLY A 90 -7.93 -11.00 -6.81
C GLY A 90 -8.62 -12.36 -6.88
N ALA A 91 -9.33 -12.78 -5.83
CA ALA A 91 -9.73 -14.19 -5.69
C ALA A 91 -8.53 -15.15 -5.88
N LEU A 92 -7.44 -14.88 -5.14
CA LEU A 92 -6.14 -15.58 -5.18
C LEU A 92 -5.32 -15.34 -6.45
N SER A 93 -5.59 -14.26 -7.19
CA SER A 93 -4.81 -13.87 -8.35
C SER A 93 -3.49 -13.19 -8.01
N THR A 94 -2.56 -13.27 -8.96
CA THR A 94 -1.21 -12.71 -8.86
C THR A 94 -1.05 -11.58 -9.87
N ILE A 95 -0.48 -10.47 -9.43
CA ILE A 95 0.04 -9.40 -10.27
C ILE A 95 1.56 -9.43 -10.08
N GLU A 96 2.28 -9.67 -11.16
CA GLU A 96 3.73 -9.83 -11.08
C GLU A 96 4.45 -9.10 -12.17
N ARG A 97 5.67 -8.66 -11.88
CA ARG A 97 6.64 -8.34 -12.92
C ARG A 97 7.26 -9.64 -13.45
N SER A 98 7.43 -9.72 -14.76
CA SER A 98 8.06 -10.85 -15.45
C SER A 98 9.52 -11.04 -15.01
N SER A 99 9.91 -12.30 -14.82
CA SER A 99 11.30 -12.69 -14.58
C SER A 99 12.06 -13.02 -15.87
N ALA A 100 11.44 -12.85 -17.04
CA ALA A 100 12.10 -13.12 -18.31
C ALA A 100 13.31 -12.19 -18.52
N PRO A 101 14.43 -12.69 -19.07
CA PRO A 101 15.58 -11.86 -19.41
C PRO A 101 15.16 -10.68 -20.30
N GLY A 102 15.68 -9.49 -19.99
CA GLY A 102 15.36 -8.26 -20.73
C GLY A 102 14.07 -7.56 -20.30
N THR A 103 13.31 -8.09 -19.32
CA THR A 103 12.23 -7.33 -18.70
C THR A 103 12.83 -6.09 -18.01
N PRO A 104 12.34 -4.86 -18.27
CA PRO A 104 12.80 -3.64 -17.60
C PRO A 104 12.51 -3.65 -16.10
N ASP A 105 13.25 -2.89 -15.33
CA ASP A 105 12.97 -2.70 -13.90
C ASP A 105 11.81 -1.70 -13.77
N PHE A 106 10.82 -2.04 -12.94
CA PHE A 106 9.71 -1.17 -12.58
C PHE A 106 9.03 -1.67 -11.30
N ARG A 107 8.46 -0.72 -10.58
CA ARG A 107 7.57 -0.97 -9.44
C ARG A 107 6.21 -1.47 -9.92
N ILE A 108 5.50 -2.26 -9.12
CA ILE A 108 4.16 -2.75 -9.52
C ILE A 108 3.11 -1.65 -9.37
N PHE A 109 3.02 -1.04 -8.19
CA PHE A 109 2.00 -0.04 -7.87
C PHE A 109 2.59 1.28 -7.35
N GLN A 110 2.12 2.39 -7.89
CA GLN A 110 2.22 3.73 -7.31
C GLN A 110 0.83 4.19 -6.84
N ILE A 111 0.76 4.82 -5.67
CA ILE A 111 -0.46 5.44 -5.17
C ILE A 111 -0.14 6.90 -4.87
N ASP A 112 -0.76 7.80 -5.64
CA ASP A 112 -0.45 9.23 -5.62
C ASP A 112 -1.59 10.10 -5.06
N PRO A 113 -1.25 11.08 -4.20
CA PRO A 113 -2.20 12.02 -3.60
C PRO A 113 -2.76 13.06 -4.59
N PRO A 114 -3.80 13.81 -4.18
CA PRO A 114 -4.50 13.75 -2.89
C PRO A 114 -5.55 12.64 -2.78
N ASP A 115 -5.99 12.08 -3.92
CA ASP A 115 -7.16 11.20 -3.97
C ASP A 115 -6.81 9.71 -4.17
N GLY A 116 -5.53 9.38 -4.41
CA GLY A 116 -5.06 8.00 -4.56
C GLY A 116 -5.26 7.17 -3.30
N ASN A 117 -6.13 6.18 -3.39
CA ASN A 117 -6.36 5.20 -2.34
C ASN A 117 -6.49 3.81 -2.97
N LEU A 118 -5.79 2.82 -2.41
CA LEU A 118 -5.81 1.47 -2.94
C LEU A 118 -6.22 0.47 -1.86
N THR A 119 -7.21 -0.35 -2.19
CA THR A 119 -7.52 -1.55 -1.40
C THR A 119 -7.21 -2.80 -2.21
N LEU A 120 -6.32 -3.65 -1.71
CA LEU A 120 -6.01 -4.97 -2.26
C LEU A 120 -6.63 -6.04 -1.37
N THR A 121 -7.43 -6.93 -1.96
CA THR A 121 -8.05 -8.06 -1.25
C THR A 121 -7.81 -9.38 -1.97
N GLY A 122 -7.13 -10.35 -1.34
CA GLY A 122 -6.89 -11.65 -1.97
C GLY A 122 -5.99 -11.58 -3.20
N VAL A 123 -4.98 -10.68 -3.20
CA VAL A 123 -4.05 -10.47 -4.31
C VAL A 123 -2.63 -10.83 -3.86
N THR A 124 -1.84 -11.44 -4.75
CA THR A 124 -0.38 -11.53 -4.60
C THR A 124 0.28 -10.48 -5.48
N VAL A 125 1.14 -9.65 -4.90
CA VAL A 125 1.98 -8.69 -5.63
C VAL A 125 3.43 -9.16 -5.52
N ARG A 126 4.07 -9.47 -6.65
CA ARG A 126 5.43 -10.03 -6.62
C ARG A 126 6.35 -9.60 -7.73
N ASN A 127 7.64 -9.82 -7.48
CA ASN A 127 8.75 -9.63 -8.43
C ASN A 127 8.94 -8.18 -8.90
N GLY A 128 8.23 -7.22 -8.31
CA GLY A 128 8.42 -5.80 -8.58
C GLY A 128 9.85 -5.38 -8.25
N ARG A 129 10.42 -4.50 -9.07
CA ARG A 129 11.81 -4.08 -8.90
C ARG A 129 11.97 -2.61 -9.25
N ALA A 130 12.29 -1.78 -8.28
CA ALA A 130 12.57 -0.38 -8.55
C ALA A 130 13.87 -0.24 -9.36
N GLU A 131 13.89 0.71 -10.30
CA GLU A 131 15.08 1.03 -11.10
C GLU A 131 16.25 1.49 -10.23
N PRO A 132 17.51 1.41 -10.71
CA PRO A 132 18.67 1.96 -10.01
C PRO A 132 18.47 3.41 -9.59
N GLY A 133 18.58 3.69 -8.29
CA GLY A 133 18.36 5.03 -7.72
C GLY A 133 16.89 5.40 -7.43
N GLN A 134 15.95 4.47 -7.60
CA GLN A 134 14.54 4.65 -7.25
C GLN A 134 14.15 3.86 -5.99
N ILE A 135 12.89 3.91 -5.57
CA ILE A 135 12.41 3.29 -4.30
C ILE A 135 11.08 2.56 -4.49
N GLY A 136 10.72 1.69 -3.54
CA GLY A 136 9.48 0.92 -3.58
C GLY A 136 9.49 -0.17 -4.65
N GLY A 137 9.95 -1.38 -4.33
CA GLY A 137 9.97 -2.47 -5.32
C GLY A 137 8.57 -2.95 -5.70
N GLY A 138 7.76 -3.28 -4.69
CA GLY A 138 6.39 -3.77 -4.89
C GLY A 138 5.40 -2.62 -5.00
N ILE A 139 5.25 -1.89 -3.91
CA ILE A 139 4.27 -0.81 -3.77
C ILE A 139 4.92 0.42 -3.15
N TRP A 140 4.66 1.59 -3.71
CA TRP A 140 4.98 2.86 -3.08
C TRP A 140 3.69 3.67 -2.89
N LEU A 141 3.42 3.98 -1.64
CA LEU A 141 2.36 4.88 -1.20
C LEU A 141 2.95 6.26 -0.87
N HIS A 142 2.57 7.28 -1.63
CA HIS A 142 2.95 8.68 -1.38
C HIS A 142 2.17 9.28 -0.20
N ASP A 143 2.67 10.42 0.30
CA ASP A 143 2.05 11.18 1.39
C ASP A 143 0.63 11.63 1.00
N GLY A 144 -0.35 11.48 1.89
CA GLY A 144 -1.75 11.84 1.64
C GLY A 144 -2.65 10.72 1.09
N GLY A 145 -2.09 9.60 0.61
CA GLY A 145 -2.88 8.44 0.18
C GLY A 145 -3.17 7.41 1.28
N THR A 146 -3.98 6.40 0.99
CA THR A 146 -4.20 5.25 1.87
C THR A 146 -4.02 3.92 1.14
N LEU A 147 -3.37 2.95 1.79
CA LEU A 147 -3.24 1.58 1.31
C LEU A 147 -3.84 0.59 2.32
N HIS A 148 -4.80 -0.21 1.87
CA HIS A 148 -5.33 -1.36 2.60
C HIS A 148 -4.90 -2.66 1.92
N VAL A 149 -4.22 -3.54 2.66
CA VAL A 149 -3.77 -4.86 2.20
C VAL A 149 -4.48 -5.91 3.04
N VAL A 150 -5.41 -6.64 2.42
CA VAL A 150 -6.29 -7.59 3.11
C VAL A 150 -6.17 -8.96 2.48
N ASN A 151 -5.95 -10.00 3.28
CA ASN A 151 -5.82 -11.38 2.78
C ASN A 151 -4.87 -11.51 1.57
N SER A 152 -3.79 -10.73 1.56
CA SER A 152 -2.94 -10.53 0.39
C SER A 152 -1.48 -10.85 0.73
N THR A 153 -0.67 -11.09 -0.31
CA THR A 153 0.76 -11.42 -0.15
C THR A 153 1.60 -10.47 -0.98
N ILE A 154 2.55 -9.78 -0.35
CA ILE A 154 3.55 -8.93 -1.00
C ILE A 154 4.89 -9.65 -0.87
N THR A 155 5.45 -10.12 -1.99
CA THR A 155 6.61 -11.01 -1.94
C THR A 155 7.60 -10.89 -3.08
N ASN A 156 8.87 -11.21 -2.84
CA ASN A 156 9.94 -11.20 -3.85
C ASN A 156 10.08 -9.85 -4.56
N ASN A 157 9.71 -8.76 -3.89
CA ASN A 157 9.89 -7.43 -4.45
C ASN A 157 11.24 -6.87 -4.00
N VAL A 158 11.89 -6.15 -4.91
CA VAL A 158 13.24 -5.61 -4.74
C VAL A 158 13.20 -4.10 -4.85
N GLY A 159 13.40 -3.41 -3.73
CA GLY A 159 13.72 -1.98 -3.72
C GLY A 159 15.11 -1.79 -4.32
N SER A 160 15.35 -0.64 -4.94
CA SER A 160 16.50 -0.43 -5.81
C SER A 160 17.83 -0.86 -5.21
N ASP A 161 18.58 -1.67 -5.96
CA ASP A 161 20.00 -1.86 -5.78
C ASP A 161 20.74 -0.69 -6.44
N SER A 162 21.00 0.40 -5.70
CA SER A 162 22.11 1.26 -6.07
C SER A 162 23.38 0.45 -5.85
N GLY A 163 23.88 -0.18 -6.91
CA GLY A 163 25.05 -1.06 -6.91
C GLY A 163 26.15 -0.55 -5.99
N GLY A 164 26.24 -1.14 -4.79
CA GLY A 164 27.21 -0.78 -3.77
C GLY A 164 28.55 -1.41 -4.09
N GLY A 165 29.22 -0.91 -5.12
CA GLY A 165 30.66 -1.06 -5.29
C GLY A 165 31.35 0.21 -4.80
N ASP A 166 31.98 0.10 -3.63
CA ASP A 166 33.01 0.97 -3.05
C ASP A 166 32.78 2.48 -2.87
N ILE A 167 33.13 2.90 -1.65
CA ILE A 167 33.28 4.26 -1.15
C ILE A 167 34.21 5.06 -2.08
N GLY A 168 33.68 6.08 -2.77
CA GLY A 168 34.47 6.88 -3.69
C GLY A 168 33.77 8.09 -4.29
N ASN A 169 33.43 9.06 -3.44
CA ASN A 169 33.44 10.48 -3.81
C ASN A 169 32.57 10.90 -5.01
N ASN A 170 31.26 10.62 -4.97
CA ASN A 170 30.30 11.28 -5.86
C ASN A 170 29.10 11.79 -5.06
N THR A 171 28.79 13.07 -5.26
CA THR A 171 27.61 13.78 -4.76
C THR A 171 26.33 13.28 -5.45
N ALA A 172 26.04 12.00 -5.33
CA ALA A 172 24.73 11.44 -5.64
C ALA A 172 23.90 11.53 -4.36
N THR A 173 22.83 12.34 -4.39
CA THR A 173 21.80 12.34 -3.36
C THR A 173 21.30 10.92 -3.20
N ALA A 174 21.63 10.31 -2.06
CA ALA A 174 21.38 8.90 -1.77
C ALA A 174 19.88 8.59 -1.76
N ALA A 175 19.33 8.18 -2.90
CA ALA A 175 18.19 7.29 -2.92
C ALA A 175 18.68 5.95 -2.36
N SER A 176 18.65 5.86 -1.04
CA SER A 176 18.94 4.63 -0.31
C SER A 176 17.81 3.66 -0.68
N GLY A 177 18.10 2.44 -1.13
CA GLY A 177 17.06 1.48 -1.50
C GLY A 177 16.11 1.28 -0.32
N VAL A 178 14.87 1.71 -0.48
CA VAL A 178 13.92 1.86 0.61
C VAL A 178 12.62 1.17 0.22
N GLY A 179 12.08 0.34 1.12
CA GLY A 179 10.80 -0.33 0.94
C GLY A 179 10.86 -1.41 -0.15
N GLY A 180 11.46 -2.56 0.16
CA GLY A 180 11.53 -3.67 -0.79
C GLY A 180 10.13 -4.14 -1.20
N GLY A 181 9.33 -4.49 -0.20
CA GLY A 181 7.91 -4.81 -0.37
C GLY A 181 7.06 -3.56 -0.53
N ILE A 182 6.97 -2.78 0.56
CA ILE A 182 6.16 -1.57 0.63
C ILE A 182 7.00 -0.39 1.13
N LEU A 183 6.90 0.75 0.44
CA LEU A 183 7.26 2.06 0.95
C LEU A 183 5.98 2.82 1.34
N ASN A 184 5.82 3.11 2.62
CA ASN A 184 4.67 3.84 3.15
C ASN A 184 5.06 5.24 3.62
N ALA A 185 4.63 6.27 2.89
CA ALA A 185 4.74 7.67 3.30
C ALA A 185 3.45 8.25 3.92
N SER A 186 2.37 7.47 4.03
CA SER A 186 1.08 7.92 4.55
C SER A 186 0.42 6.84 5.43
N THR A 187 -0.81 6.41 5.15
CA THR A 187 -1.57 5.48 5.99
C THR A 187 -1.62 4.09 5.36
N LEU A 188 -1.02 3.12 6.03
CA LEU A 188 -1.00 1.71 5.65
C LEU A 188 -1.76 0.87 6.67
N ASN A 189 -2.70 0.05 6.20
CA ASN A 189 -3.41 -0.93 7.00
C ASN A 189 -3.24 -2.33 6.39
N VAL A 190 -2.66 -3.25 7.16
CA VAL A 190 -2.37 -4.63 6.73
C VAL A 190 -3.13 -5.60 7.63
N THR A 191 -4.06 -6.35 7.05
CA THR A 191 -4.92 -7.28 7.80
C THR A 191 -4.86 -8.68 7.18
N THR A 192 -4.60 -9.69 8.00
CA THR A 192 -4.55 -11.10 7.56
C THR A 192 -3.65 -11.29 6.33
N SER A 193 -2.52 -10.58 6.27
CA SER A 193 -1.69 -10.48 5.06
C SER A 193 -0.23 -10.77 5.37
N GLN A 194 0.56 -10.95 4.31
CA GLN A 194 1.96 -11.39 4.41
C GLN A 194 2.88 -10.45 3.62
N LEU A 195 3.93 -9.95 4.26
CA LEU A 195 5.07 -9.28 3.63
C LEU A 195 6.28 -10.21 3.78
N VAL A 196 6.63 -10.94 2.72
CA VAL A 196 7.62 -12.02 2.80
C VAL A 196 8.62 -12.01 1.67
N ASP A 197 9.88 -12.32 1.98
CA ASP A 197 10.95 -12.48 0.98
C ASP A 197 11.16 -11.22 0.11
N ASN A 198 10.92 -10.03 0.67
CA ASN A 198 11.20 -8.77 0.00
C ASN A 198 12.58 -8.24 0.40
N THR A 199 13.24 -7.55 -0.53
CA THR A 199 14.60 -7.05 -0.36
C THR A 199 14.67 -5.56 -0.64
N ALA A 200 15.30 -4.79 0.23
CA ALA A 200 15.72 -3.43 -0.07
C ALA A 200 17.22 -3.45 -0.41
N GLY A 201 17.55 -3.07 -1.64
CA GLY A 201 18.90 -3.12 -2.20
C GLY A 201 19.81 -1.92 -1.90
N GLY A 202 21.13 -2.10 -2.01
CA GLY A 202 22.13 -1.02 -1.86
C GLY A 202 22.62 -0.73 -0.43
N ALA A 203 23.77 -0.06 -0.30
CA ALA A 203 24.56 0.00 0.95
C ALA A 203 23.89 0.68 2.16
N SER A 204 22.90 1.54 1.92
CA SER A 204 22.15 2.25 2.97
C SER A 204 20.69 1.79 3.07
N SER A 205 20.40 0.59 2.56
CA SER A 205 19.03 0.14 2.36
C SER A 205 18.26 -0.09 3.66
N ARG A 206 16.97 0.24 3.63
CA ARG A 206 16.11 0.21 4.80
C ARG A 206 14.74 -0.36 4.48
N GLY A 207 14.21 -1.19 5.38
CA GLY A 207 12.83 -1.66 5.28
C GLY A 207 12.67 -2.68 4.17
N GLY A 208 13.23 -3.88 4.34
CA GLY A 208 13.14 -4.94 3.33
C GLY A 208 11.70 -5.32 3.06
N GLY A 209 10.93 -5.58 4.13
CA GLY A 209 9.49 -5.79 4.04
C GLY A 209 8.73 -4.47 3.91
N LEU A 210 8.90 -3.61 4.92
CA LEU A 210 8.26 -2.29 5.00
C LEU A 210 9.27 -1.23 5.37
N PHE A 211 9.31 -0.15 4.60
CA PHE A 211 9.79 1.13 5.11
C PHE A 211 8.59 2.03 5.43
N ASN A 212 8.52 2.49 6.67
CA ASN A 212 7.44 3.31 7.18
C ASN A 212 7.95 4.71 7.52
N SER A 213 7.44 5.72 6.83
CA SER A 213 7.57 7.15 7.20
C SER A 213 6.22 7.82 7.53
N GLY A 214 5.10 7.10 7.38
CA GLY A 214 3.77 7.50 7.85
C GLY A 214 3.24 6.60 8.98
N THR A 215 1.95 6.25 8.97
CA THR A 215 1.37 5.31 9.94
C THR A 215 1.15 3.94 9.32
N ALA A 216 1.49 2.89 10.05
CA ALA A 216 1.25 1.50 9.64
C ALA A 216 0.58 0.72 10.77
N THR A 217 -0.54 0.07 10.47
CA THR A 217 -1.22 -0.84 11.39
C THR A 217 -1.25 -2.24 10.80
N PHE A 218 -0.77 -3.22 11.56
CA PHE A 218 -0.84 -4.62 11.20
C PHE A 218 -1.74 -5.39 12.16
N GLN A 219 -2.64 -6.19 11.61
CA GLN A 219 -3.52 -7.06 12.38
C GLN A 219 -3.47 -8.48 11.81
N THR A 220 -3.17 -9.46 12.66
CA THR A 220 -3.16 -10.89 12.31
C THR A 220 -2.35 -11.19 11.05
N SER A 221 -1.21 -10.51 10.89
CA SER A 221 -0.40 -10.53 9.68
C SER A 221 0.97 -11.16 9.93
N LEU A 222 1.82 -11.25 8.90
CA LEU A 222 3.17 -11.80 9.02
C LEU A 222 4.17 -10.93 8.24
N VAL A 223 5.29 -10.59 8.88
CA VAL A 223 6.45 -9.97 8.22
C VAL A 223 7.66 -10.88 8.40
N ARG A 224 8.10 -11.57 7.34
CA ARG A 224 9.10 -12.64 7.47
C ARG A 224 10.10 -12.71 6.33
N SER A 225 11.35 -13.06 6.65
CA SER A 225 12.38 -13.37 5.65
C SER A 225 12.67 -12.23 4.68
N ASN A 226 12.42 -11.00 5.12
CA ASN A 226 12.76 -9.82 4.35
C ASN A 226 14.20 -9.38 4.66
N HIS A 227 14.82 -8.68 3.70
CA HIS A 227 16.21 -8.29 3.76
C HIS A 227 16.43 -6.80 3.47
N ALA A 228 17.26 -6.15 4.26
CA ALA A 228 17.80 -4.81 4.02
C ALA A 228 19.16 -4.69 4.72
N ASN A 229 19.79 -3.50 4.70
CA ASN A 229 20.94 -3.21 5.56
C ASN A 229 20.52 -2.76 6.97
N ASP A 230 19.32 -2.20 7.12
CA ASP A 230 18.70 -1.96 8.42
C ASP A 230 17.17 -2.08 8.34
N GLY A 231 16.52 -2.53 9.41
CA GLY A 231 15.08 -2.81 9.41
C GLY A 231 14.74 -3.85 8.35
N GLY A 232 15.35 -5.03 8.41
CA GLY A 232 15.13 -6.11 7.44
C GLY A 232 13.65 -6.41 7.25
N GLY A 233 12.91 -6.52 8.36
CA GLY A 233 11.45 -6.63 8.35
C GLY A 233 10.80 -5.27 8.16
N ILE A 234 10.89 -4.43 9.19
CA ILE A 234 10.28 -3.10 9.23
C ILE A 234 11.34 -2.06 9.60
N PHE A 235 11.50 -1.04 8.77
CA PHE A 235 12.19 0.19 9.16
C PHE A 235 11.15 1.27 9.46
N ASN A 236 11.11 1.77 10.69
CA ASN A 236 10.23 2.85 11.11
C ASN A 236 11.01 4.17 11.25
N SER A 237 10.84 5.07 10.29
CA SER A 237 11.51 6.36 10.26
C SER A 237 11.04 7.26 11.41
N ALA A 238 11.99 7.79 12.18
CA ALA A 238 11.71 8.61 13.35
C ALA A 238 11.01 9.94 12.98
N GLY A 239 10.08 10.38 13.84
CA GLY A 239 9.47 11.72 13.79
C GLY A 239 8.06 11.81 13.20
N LEU A 240 7.67 10.85 12.37
CA LEU A 240 6.32 10.77 11.75
C LEU A 240 5.77 9.32 11.70
N GLY A 241 6.66 8.33 11.87
CA GLY A 241 6.39 6.92 11.72
C GLY A 241 5.78 6.24 12.95
N ALA A 242 4.51 5.85 12.92
CA ALA A 242 3.92 4.99 13.96
C ALA A 242 3.61 3.60 13.40
N VAL A 243 4.12 2.55 14.04
CA VAL A 243 3.79 1.16 13.68
C VAL A 243 3.08 0.49 14.84
N THR A 244 1.87 -0.01 14.60
CA THR A 244 1.10 -0.80 15.56
C THR A 244 1.00 -2.23 15.09
N LEU A 245 1.42 -3.19 15.93
CA LEU A 245 1.36 -4.62 15.65
C LEU A 245 0.34 -5.29 16.58
N ALA A 246 -0.68 -5.92 16.01
CA ALA A 246 -1.62 -6.77 16.73
C ALA A 246 -1.57 -8.19 16.15
N LEU A 247 -1.18 -9.17 16.96
CA LEU A 247 -1.06 -10.58 16.54
C LEU A 247 -0.25 -10.74 15.25
N THR A 248 0.81 -9.95 15.09
CA THR A 248 1.61 -9.89 13.87
C THR A 248 3.07 -10.19 14.19
N PRO A 249 3.56 -11.41 13.94
CA PRO A 249 4.96 -11.73 14.09
C PRO A 249 5.82 -11.02 13.03
N VAL A 250 6.91 -10.40 13.48
CA VAL A 250 7.98 -9.89 12.63
C VAL A 250 9.22 -10.73 12.92
N ILE A 251 9.55 -11.69 12.05
CA ILE A 251 10.50 -12.76 12.36
C ILE A 251 11.39 -13.15 11.18
N LEU A 252 12.58 -13.70 11.46
CA LEU A 252 13.52 -14.21 10.45
C LEU A 252 13.91 -13.18 9.38
N ASN A 253 13.85 -11.89 9.70
CA ASN A 253 14.29 -10.84 8.77
C ASN A 253 15.77 -10.51 9.02
N THR A 254 16.47 -10.04 7.99
CA THR A 254 17.91 -9.81 8.01
C THR A 254 18.25 -8.35 7.68
N PRO A 255 19.08 -7.65 8.48
CA PRO A 255 19.78 -8.15 9.66
C PRO A 255 18.92 -8.24 10.93
N ASN A 256 17.80 -7.52 10.97
CA ASN A 256 16.95 -7.40 12.15
C ASN A 256 15.46 -7.38 11.75
N ASN A 257 14.59 -7.62 12.73
CA ASN A 257 13.14 -7.61 12.53
C ASN A 257 12.61 -6.19 12.40
N CYS A 258 12.99 -5.30 13.31
CA CYS A 258 12.62 -3.89 13.25
C CYS A 258 13.81 -2.99 13.54
N ALA A 259 13.79 -1.82 12.91
CA ALA A 259 14.73 -0.75 13.16
C ALA A 259 14.06 0.63 13.08
N PRO A 260 14.60 1.67 13.73
CA PRO A 260 15.60 1.59 14.80
C PRO A 260 15.13 0.75 15.98
N THR A 261 16.04 0.25 16.82
CA THR A 261 15.68 -0.55 18.01
C THR A 261 14.70 0.22 18.90
N GLY A 262 13.59 -0.42 19.28
CA GLY A 262 12.55 0.18 20.13
C GLY A 262 11.57 1.11 19.42
N SER A 263 11.67 1.28 18.09
CA SER A 263 10.75 2.13 17.31
C SER A 263 9.39 1.47 17.02
N VAL A 264 9.29 0.15 17.20
CA VAL A 264 8.07 -0.65 16.96
C VAL A 264 7.81 -1.49 18.19
N ALA A 265 6.70 -1.25 18.90
CA ALA A 265 6.37 -2.01 20.10
C ALA A 265 6.03 -3.48 19.76
N GLY A 266 6.60 -4.42 20.52
CA GLY A 266 6.40 -5.86 20.29
C GLY A 266 7.29 -6.44 19.18
N CYS A 267 8.22 -5.63 18.70
CA CYS A 267 9.37 -6.01 17.89
C CYS A 267 10.64 -5.65 18.70
#